data_AF-A0A4Z1G5F8-F1
#
_entry.id   AF-A0A4Z1G5F8-F1
#
_cell.length_a   1.000
_cell.length_b   1.000
_cell.length_c   1.000
_cell.angle_alpha   90.00
_cell.angle_beta   90.00
_cell.angle_gamma   90.00
#
_symmetry.space_group_name_H-M   'P 1'
#
loop_
_entity.id
_entity.type
_entity.pdbx_description
1 polymer ?
#
loop_
_entity_poly.entity_id
_entity_poly.type
_entity_poly.pdbx_seq_one_letter_code
_entity_poly.pdbx_strand_id
1 'polypeptide(L)'
;MFFKKKTSVVPTKSKVLVPLYIYPSPGAWGRISTYPGLEFIIVVNPHNGPGQLLDSNYRREIQQLNSYPNVTVVGYVSTAYATRQYPNILEDVKTYAAWRLEDDGLGVRGIFFDETPNQWSASNEAFLANINAAVKGSSGLGAEPLVIHNPGTVPHKKLMSGQCLPDINVVFEATHQTYRENACEKALTDLKMDPGRLACLMHSVPEYLMSTPSDIASETQKLRSVVGTLYITSQATELYTDLGEYWENFIQAISP
;
A
#
# COMPACT_ATOMS: atom_id res chain seq x y z
N MET A 1 24.42 -22.32 -29.20
CA MET A 1 23.43 -22.00 -28.14
C MET A 1 23.44 -20.49 -27.93
N PHE A 2 22.38 -19.79 -28.34
CA PHE A 2 22.24 -18.36 -28.10
C PHE A 2 21.49 -18.16 -26.77
N PHE A 3 22.15 -17.61 -25.76
CA PHE A 3 21.51 -17.14 -24.55
C PHE A 3 20.68 -15.90 -24.90
N LYS A 4 19.34 -16.04 -24.98
CA LYS A 4 18.44 -14.88 -24.96
C LYS A 4 18.62 -14.18 -23.62
N LYS A 5 19.19 -12.97 -23.63
CA LYS A 5 19.07 -12.03 -22.50
C LYS A 5 17.59 -11.89 -22.17
N LYS A 6 17.19 -12.21 -20.93
CA LYS A 6 15.90 -11.77 -20.39
C LYS A 6 15.95 -10.25 -20.33
N THR A 7 15.29 -9.60 -21.29
CA THR A 7 14.92 -8.19 -21.17
C THR A 7 14.12 -8.04 -19.89
N SER A 8 14.53 -7.11 -19.01
CA SER A 8 13.70 -6.73 -17.86
C SER A 8 12.37 -6.23 -18.43
N VAL A 9 11.30 -6.98 -18.16
CA VAL A 9 9.96 -6.51 -18.46
C VAL A 9 9.71 -5.40 -17.45
N VAL A 10 9.83 -4.15 -17.90
CA VAL A 10 9.28 -3.01 -17.14
C VAL A 10 7.81 -3.36 -16.88
N PRO A 11 7.33 -3.33 -15.62
CA PRO A 11 5.93 -3.58 -15.33
C PRO A 11 5.06 -2.72 -16.26
N THR A 12 4.21 -3.36 -17.05
CA THR A 12 3.49 -2.67 -18.12
C THR A 12 2.44 -1.68 -17.59
N LYS A 13 2.10 -1.72 -16.29
CA LYS A 13 1.29 -0.71 -15.58
C LYS A 13 1.70 -0.67 -14.09
N SER A 14 1.86 0.54 -13.55
CA SER A 14 2.04 0.76 -12.10
C SER A 14 0.67 0.82 -11.41
N LYS A 15 0.62 0.50 -10.12
CA LYS A 15 -0.54 0.69 -9.24
C LYS A 15 -0.31 1.85 -8.29
N VAL A 16 -1.39 2.41 -7.75
CA VAL A 16 -1.32 3.43 -6.70
C VAL A 16 -1.75 2.84 -5.38
N LEU A 17 -0.92 2.94 -4.36
CA LEU A 17 -1.30 2.62 -2.99
C LEU A 17 -1.55 3.94 -2.27
N VAL A 18 -2.76 4.17 -1.75
CA VAL A 18 -3.11 5.42 -1.08
C VAL A 18 -3.40 5.11 0.38
N PRO A 19 -2.50 5.46 1.31
CA PRO A 19 -2.84 5.62 2.71
C PRO A 19 -3.86 6.77 2.83
N LEU A 20 -5.16 6.45 2.81
CA LEU A 20 -6.23 7.45 2.74
C LEU A 20 -6.72 7.77 4.15
N TYR A 21 -5.90 8.52 4.89
CA TYR A 21 -6.17 8.86 6.29
C TYR A 21 -6.87 10.22 6.41
N ILE A 22 -7.61 10.59 5.36
CA ILE A 22 -8.48 11.76 5.29
C ILE A 22 -9.84 11.36 5.84
N TYR A 23 -10.38 12.10 6.81
CA TYR A 23 -11.74 11.86 7.28
C TYR A 23 -12.76 12.02 6.11
N PRO A 24 -13.66 11.05 5.88
CA PRO A 24 -14.55 11.01 4.70
C PRO A 24 -15.76 11.96 4.79
N SER A 25 -15.54 13.23 5.15
CA SER A 25 -16.55 14.27 4.95
C SER A 25 -17.04 14.26 3.49
N PRO A 26 -18.32 14.54 3.21
CA PRO A 26 -18.85 14.51 1.84
C PRO A 26 -17.94 15.23 0.83
N GLY A 27 -17.49 14.50 -0.19
CA GLY A 27 -16.61 15.01 -1.25
C GLY A 27 -15.11 14.91 -0.99
N ALA A 28 -14.66 14.61 0.24
CA ALA A 28 -13.24 14.54 0.59
C ALA A 28 -12.46 13.49 -0.22
N TRP A 29 -13.11 12.39 -0.61
CA TRP A 29 -12.48 11.28 -1.37
C TRP A 29 -12.77 11.31 -2.87
N GLY A 30 -13.46 12.35 -3.38
CA GLY A 30 -13.96 12.39 -4.76
C GLY A 30 -12.87 12.24 -5.83
N ARG A 31 -11.63 12.68 -5.55
CA ARG A 31 -10.50 12.69 -6.49
C ARG A 31 -9.94 11.30 -6.82
N ILE A 32 -10.29 10.26 -6.07
CA ILE A 32 -9.82 8.88 -6.36
C ILE A 32 -10.59 8.28 -7.54
N SER A 33 -11.85 8.68 -7.73
CA SER A 33 -12.76 8.08 -8.71
C SER A 33 -12.53 8.49 -10.17
N THR A 34 -11.69 9.49 -10.43
CA THR A 34 -11.60 10.17 -11.73
C THR A 34 -10.67 9.46 -12.74
N TYR A 35 -10.11 8.31 -12.38
CA TYR A 35 -9.00 7.67 -13.12
C TYR A 35 -9.22 6.16 -13.38
N PRO A 36 -10.21 5.78 -14.21
CA PRO A 36 -10.58 4.37 -14.41
C PRO A 36 -9.50 3.49 -15.06
N GLY A 37 -8.50 4.09 -15.72
CA GLY A 37 -7.40 3.38 -16.39
C GLY A 37 -6.29 2.89 -15.48
N LEU A 38 -6.33 3.27 -14.20
CA LEU A 38 -5.28 3.03 -13.21
C LEU A 38 -5.83 2.21 -12.03
N GLU A 39 -5.07 1.23 -11.56
CA GLU A 39 -5.44 0.43 -10.40
C GLU A 39 -5.06 1.16 -9.11
N PHE A 40 -6.04 1.32 -8.20
CA PHE A 40 -5.86 1.89 -6.88
C PHE A 40 -6.05 0.84 -5.79
N ILE A 41 -5.13 0.85 -4.82
CA ILE A 41 -5.27 0.17 -3.54
C ILE A 41 -5.46 1.26 -2.49
N ILE A 42 -6.63 1.34 -1.89
CA ILE A 42 -6.98 2.38 -0.91
C ILE A 42 -6.95 1.78 0.49
N VAL A 43 -6.10 2.30 1.36
CA VAL A 43 -6.02 1.89 2.76
C VAL A 43 -6.94 2.78 3.59
N VAL A 44 -8.00 2.20 4.15
CA VAL A 44 -8.92 2.92 5.04
C VAL A 44 -8.56 2.70 6.50
N ASN A 45 -8.54 3.79 7.26
CA ASN A 45 -8.13 3.79 8.66
C ASN A 45 -9.12 4.59 9.55
N PRO A 46 -10.31 4.05 9.86
CA PRO A 46 -11.31 4.76 10.65
C PRO A 46 -10.85 5.27 12.00
N HIS A 47 -10.10 4.45 12.75
CA HIS A 47 -9.73 4.73 14.13
C HIS A 47 -8.44 4.01 14.52
N ASN A 48 -7.37 4.24 13.76
CA ASN A 48 -6.11 3.49 13.91
C ASN A 48 -6.33 1.96 13.88
N GLY A 49 -7.15 1.53 12.92
CA GLY A 49 -7.88 0.26 12.92
C GLY A 49 -9.34 0.47 12.49
N PRO A 50 -10.17 -0.60 12.53
CA PRO A 50 -11.55 -0.55 12.05
C PRO A 50 -12.49 0.26 12.95
N GLY A 51 -12.10 0.49 14.22
CA GLY A 51 -12.98 1.03 15.25
C GLY A 51 -14.05 0.02 15.69
N GLN A 52 -14.85 0.37 16.70
CA GLN A 52 -15.94 -0.49 17.18
C GLN A 52 -17.21 -0.33 16.34
N LEU A 53 -17.50 0.89 15.89
CA LEU A 53 -18.64 1.22 15.04
C LEU A 53 -18.17 2.13 13.91
N LEU A 54 -18.40 1.69 12.68
CA LEU A 54 -18.10 2.48 11.50
C LEU A 54 -19.15 3.58 11.35
N ASP A 55 -18.72 4.84 11.34
CA ASP A 55 -19.63 5.97 11.20
C ASP A 55 -20.18 6.12 9.77
N SER A 56 -21.26 6.89 9.62
CA SER A 56 -22.02 7.01 8.37
C SER A 56 -21.21 7.60 7.21
N ASN A 57 -20.22 8.45 7.48
CA ASN A 57 -19.36 9.03 6.46
C ASN A 57 -18.43 7.95 5.86
N TYR A 58 -17.76 7.15 6.70
CA TYR A 58 -16.96 6.02 6.22
C TYR A 58 -17.81 5.04 5.43
N ARG A 59 -19.00 4.69 5.93
CA ARG A 59 -19.91 3.76 5.23
C ARG A 59 -20.22 4.24 3.82
N ARG A 60 -20.68 5.49 3.68
CA ARG A 60 -21.04 6.08 2.39
C ARG A 60 -19.85 6.06 1.41
N GLU A 61 -18.70 6.56 1.84
CA GLU A 61 -17.55 6.71 0.93
C GLU A 61 -16.89 5.37 0.60
N ILE A 62 -16.86 4.39 1.52
CA ILE A 62 -16.37 3.03 1.23
C ILE A 62 -17.27 2.34 0.19
N GLN A 63 -18.60 2.45 0.32
CA GLN A 63 -19.53 1.93 -0.68
C GLN A 63 -19.28 2.56 -2.06
N GLN A 64 -19.05 3.88 -2.09
CA GLN A 64 -18.71 4.57 -3.33
C GLN A 64 -17.37 4.07 -3.91
N LEU A 65 -16.31 3.95 -3.11
CA LEU A 65 -15.02 3.42 -3.55
C LEU A 65 -15.13 2.00 -4.10
N ASN A 66 -15.86 1.12 -3.42
CA ASN A 66 -16.08 -0.26 -3.83
C ASN A 66 -16.95 -0.39 -5.09
N SER A 67 -17.63 0.68 -5.52
CA SER A 67 -18.38 0.68 -6.79
C SER A 67 -17.46 0.82 -8.03
N TYR A 68 -16.21 1.26 -7.86
CA TYR A 68 -15.26 1.43 -8.95
C TYR A 68 -14.47 0.13 -9.20
N PRO A 69 -14.48 -0.42 -10.42
CA PRO A 69 -13.85 -1.71 -10.73
C PRO A 69 -12.32 -1.70 -10.64
N ASN A 70 -11.70 -0.52 -10.70
CA ASN A 70 -10.26 -0.31 -10.62
C ASN A 70 -9.78 0.04 -9.20
N VAL A 71 -10.67 0.03 -8.20
CA VAL A 71 -10.36 0.35 -6.80
C VAL A 71 -10.44 -0.92 -5.95
N THR A 72 -9.42 -1.13 -5.12
CA THR A 72 -9.39 -2.19 -4.11
C THR A 72 -9.22 -1.55 -2.74
N VAL A 73 -10.25 -1.61 -1.90
CA VAL A 73 -10.19 -1.10 -0.52
C VAL A 73 -9.60 -2.16 0.42
N VAL A 74 -8.63 -1.79 1.26
CA VAL A 74 -8.02 -2.64 2.29
C VAL A 74 -8.09 -1.96 3.66
N GLY A 75 -8.20 -2.74 4.73
CA GLY A 75 -8.24 -2.23 6.10
C GLY A 75 -6.86 -2.03 6.71
N TYR A 76 -6.64 -0.92 7.41
CA TYR A 76 -5.41 -0.65 8.18
C TYR A 76 -5.38 -1.43 9.50
N VAL A 77 -4.26 -2.07 9.84
CA VAL A 77 -4.03 -2.70 11.15
C VAL A 77 -2.59 -2.45 11.60
N SER A 78 -2.38 -1.70 12.68
CA SER A 78 -1.05 -1.58 13.31
C SER A 78 -0.64 -2.91 13.96
N THR A 79 0.62 -3.30 13.74
CA THR A 79 1.26 -4.44 14.42
C THR A 79 2.26 -4.03 15.49
N ALA A 80 2.57 -2.73 15.60
CA ALA A 80 3.55 -2.15 16.52
C ALA A 80 4.88 -2.92 16.54
N TYR A 81 5.45 -3.23 15.37
CA TYR A 81 6.70 -3.99 15.21
C TYR A 81 6.64 -5.37 15.87
N ALA A 82 5.50 -6.05 15.72
CA ALA A 82 5.16 -7.32 16.33
C ALA A 82 5.06 -7.32 17.87
N THR A 83 4.93 -6.14 18.49
CA THR A 83 4.72 -6.03 19.95
C THR A 83 3.25 -5.94 20.34
N ARG A 84 2.36 -5.59 19.40
CA ARG A 84 0.92 -5.61 19.64
C ARG A 84 0.44 -7.06 19.78
N GLN A 85 -0.39 -7.32 20.79
CA GLN A 85 -0.90 -8.66 21.07
C GLN A 85 -1.66 -9.24 19.87
N TYR A 86 -1.25 -10.44 19.44
CA TYR A 86 -1.83 -11.13 18.27
C TYR A 86 -3.37 -11.27 18.32
N PRO A 87 -4.02 -11.58 19.46
CA PRO A 87 -5.48 -11.61 19.53
C PRO A 87 -6.15 -10.28 19.13
N ASN A 88 -5.58 -9.14 19.50
CA ASN A 88 -6.14 -7.82 19.18
C ASN A 88 -5.96 -7.49 17.70
N ILE A 89 -4.84 -7.91 17.09
CA ILE A 89 -4.64 -7.83 15.64
C ILE A 89 -5.68 -8.68 14.91
N LEU A 90 -5.91 -9.91 15.37
CA LEU A 90 -6.89 -10.80 14.77
C LEU A 90 -8.33 -10.27 14.93
N GLU A 91 -8.62 -9.60 16.05
CA GLU A 91 -9.90 -8.94 16.27
C GLU A 91 -10.14 -7.84 15.23
N ASP A 92 -9.15 -6.97 14.97
CA ASP A 92 -9.28 -5.95 13.92
C ASP A 92 -9.52 -6.58 12.53
N VAL A 93 -8.75 -7.61 12.18
CA VAL A 93 -8.92 -8.35 10.92
C VAL A 93 -10.33 -8.93 10.79
N LYS A 94 -10.86 -9.50 11.88
CA LYS A 94 -12.23 -10.04 11.93
C LYS A 94 -13.27 -8.93 11.79
N THR A 95 -13.07 -7.78 12.43
CA THR A 95 -13.99 -6.64 12.32
C THR A 95 -14.08 -6.15 10.88
N TYR A 96 -12.94 -5.95 10.20
CA TYR A 96 -12.93 -5.63 8.77
C TYR A 96 -13.61 -6.70 7.91
N ALA A 97 -13.36 -7.97 8.19
CA ALA A 97 -13.99 -9.09 7.49
C ALA A 97 -15.50 -9.18 7.71
N ALA A 98 -15.99 -8.66 8.84
CA ALA A 98 -17.40 -8.66 9.20
C ALA A 98 -18.19 -7.49 8.56
N TRP A 99 -17.53 -6.41 8.12
CA TRP A 99 -18.22 -5.26 7.50
C TRP A 99 -19.11 -5.66 6.32
N ARG A 100 -18.68 -6.63 5.52
CA ARG A 100 -19.48 -7.11 4.39
C ARG A 100 -20.79 -7.80 4.79
N LEU A 101 -20.89 -8.28 6.03
CA LEU A 101 -22.09 -8.90 6.58
C LEU A 101 -23.14 -7.85 6.95
N GLU A 102 -22.71 -6.61 7.16
CA GLU A 102 -23.59 -5.48 7.40
C GLU A 102 -24.17 -4.94 6.08
N ASP A 103 -23.33 -4.85 5.05
CA ASP A 103 -23.69 -4.46 3.67
C ASP A 103 -22.58 -4.94 2.72
N ASP A 104 -22.90 -5.61 1.61
CA ASP A 104 -21.88 -6.17 0.70
C ASP A 104 -20.98 -5.09 0.08
N GLY A 105 -21.49 -3.86 -0.07
CA GLY A 105 -20.73 -2.69 -0.52
C GLY A 105 -19.70 -2.18 0.50
N LEU A 106 -19.71 -2.65 1.74
CA LEU A 106 -18.74 -2.27 2.79
C LEU A 106 -17.55 -3.23 2.89
N GLY A 107 -17.54 -4.34 2.16
CA GLY A 107 -16.46 -5.33 2.26
C GLY A 107 -15.11 -4.76 1.83
N VAL A 108 -14.08 -4.93 2.66
CA VAL A 108 -12.69 -4.74 2.25
C VAL A 108 -12.12 -6.02 1.62
N ARG A 109 -11.09 -5.88 0.80
CA ARG A 109 -10.50 -6.96 -0.01
C ARG A 109 -9.10 -7.36 0.46
N GLY A 110 -8.76 -7.04 1.70
CA GLY A 110 -7.46 -7.33 2.28
C GLY A 110 -7.12 -6.44 3.47
N ILE A 111 -5.92 -6.63 3.99
CA ILE A 111 -5.39 -5.92 5.15
C ILE A 111 -4.00 -5.34 4.83
N PHE A 112 -3.84 -4.07 5.18
CA PHE A 112 -2.57 -3.37 5.27
C PHE A 112 -2.09 -3.42 6.72
N PHE A 113 -1.08 -4.26 6.98
CA PHE A 113 -0.43 -4.34 8.27
C PHE A 113 0.66 -3.29 8.36
N ASP A 114 0.47 -2.31 9.23
CA ASP A 114 1.45 -1.26 9.47
C ASP A 114 2.45 -1.65 10.56
N GLU A 115 3.61 -0.99 10.53
CA GLU A 115 4.71 -1.16 11.46
C GLU A 115 5.16 -2.63 11.55
N THR A 116 5.17 -3.37 10.44
CA THR A 116 5.64 -4.77 10.47
C THR A 116 7.15 -4.84 10.77
N PRO A 117 7.65 -5.88 11.47
CA PRO A 117 9.06 -6.00 11.76
C PRO A 117 9.91 -6.20 10.48
N ASN A 118 11.04 -5.50 10.39
CA ASN A 118 12.00 -5.65 9.30
C ASN A 118 13.20 -6.55 9.66
N GLN A 119 13.50 -6.73 10.95
CA GLN A 119 14.59 -7.58 11.44
C GLN A 119 14.15 -9.03 11.60
N TRP A 120 14.98 -9.97 11.13
CA TRP A 120 14.68 -11.38 11.30
C TRP A 120 14.93 -11.86 12.74
N SER A 121 13.92 -12.54 13.27
CA SER A 121 13.99 -13.44 14.40
C SER A 121 12.99 -14.58 14.14
N ALA A 122 13.15 -15.72 14.81
CA ALA A 122 12.18 -16.81 14.70
C ALA A 122 10.76 -16.35 15.11
N SER A 123 10.66 -15.46 16.10
CA SER A 123 9.39 -14.89 16.55
C SER A 123 8.76 -13.98 15.50
N ASN A 124 9.54 -13.11 14.85
CA ASN A 124 9.03 -12.23 13.79
C ASN A 124 8.60 -13.02 12.55
N GLU A 125 9.37 -14.06 12.19
CA GLU A 125 9.01 -14.97 11.10
C GLU A 125 7.68 -15.66 11.37
N ALA A 126 7.51 -16.27 12.55
CA ALA A 126 6.27 -16.92 12.95
C ALA A 126 5.10 -15.93 13.03
N PHE A 127 5.33 -14.72 13.57
CA PHE A 127 4.32 -13.67 13.65
C PHE A 127 3.79 -13.27 12.26
N LEU A 128 4.69 -12.96 11.32
CA LEU A 128 4.31 -12.58 9.95
C LEU A 128 3.57 -13.72 9.23
N ALA A 129 4.03 -14.97 9.39
CA ALA A 129 3.33 -16.13 8.84
C ALA A 129 1.90 -16.27 9.40
N ASN A 130 1.71 -16.03 10.70
CA ASN A 130 0.42 -16.14 11.38
C ASN A 130 -0.57 -15.05 10.97
N ILE A 131 -0.13 -13.79 10.81
CA ILE A 131 -1.02 -12.72 10.34
C ILE A 131 -1.40 -12.90 8.87
N ASN A 132 -0.47 -13.40 8.04
CA ASN A 132 -0.74 -13.73 6.64
C ASN A 132 -1.79 -14.84 6.55
N ALA A 133 -1.61 -15.92 7.31
CA ALA A 133 -2.55 -17.03 7.35
C ALA A 133 -3.95 -16.60 7.84
N ALA A 134 -4.01 -15.72 8.84
CA ALA A 134 -5.27 -15.20 9.35
C ALA A 134 -6.07 -14.44 8.26
N VAL A 135 -5.40 -13.60 7.47
CA VAL A 135 -6.05 -12.88 6.36
C VAL A 135 -6.44 -13.84 5.23
N LYS A 136 -5.52 -14.71 4.79
CA LYS A 136 -5.78 -15.67 3.71
C LYS A 136 -6.87 -16.69 4.05
N GLY A 137 -7.07 -17.00 5.33
CA GLY A 137 -8.13 -17.86 5.82
C GLY A 137 -9.48 -17.17 6.09
N SER A 138 -9.57 -15.85 5.93
CA SER A 138 -10.77 -15.08 6.26
C SER A 138 -11.69 -14.93 5.05
N SER A 139 -12.78 -15.70 5.02
CA SER A 139 -13.79 -15.63 3.94
C SER A 139 -14.48 -14.26 3.84
N GLY A 140 -14.53 -13.52 4.94
CA GLY A 140 -15.09 -12.16 5.01
C GLY A 140 -14.26 -11.11 4.28
N LEU A 141 -13.05 -11.43 3.80
CA LEU A 141 -12.22 -10.52 3.01
C LEU A 141 -12.31 -10.79 1.49
N GLY A 142 -13.19 -11.69 1.07
CA GLY A 142 -13.36 -12.07 -0.33
C GLY A 142 -12.36 -13.13 -0.81
N ALA A 143 -12.39 -13.41 -2.11
CA ALA A 143 -11.45 -14.34 -2.73
C ALA A 143 -10.07 -13.68 -2.88
N GLU A 144 -9.01 -14.44 -2.61
CA GLU A 144 -7.61 -13.99 -2.71
C GLU A 144 -7.35 -12.64 -2.01
N PRO A 145 -7.68 -12.50 -0.70
CA PRO A 145 -7.56 -11.23 -0.01
C PRO A 145 -6.10 -10.76 0.01
N LEU A 146 -5.89 -9.47 -0.22
CA LEU A 146 -4.56 -8.87 -0.21
C LEU A 146 -3.98 -8.82 1.21
N VAL A 147 -2.72 -9.19 1.32
CA VAL A 147 -1.90 -8.94 2.50
C VAL A 147 -0.81 -7.97 2.09
N ILE A 148 -0.80 -6.80 2.73
CA ILE A 148 0.21 -5.78 2.51
C ILE A 148 0.96 -5.59 3.83
N HIS A 149 2.29 -5.65 3.78
CA HIS A 149 3.12 -5.32 4.94
C HIS A 149 3.76 -3.95 4.74
N ASN A 150 3.70 -3.11 5.75
CA ASN A 150 4.46 -1.88 5.82
C ASN A 150 5.49 -1.89 6.94
N PRO A 151 6.73 -2.27 6.63
CA PRO A 151 7.89 -2.05 7.49
C PRO A 151 8.58 -0.68 7.25
N GLY A 152 8.13 0.10 6.25
CA GLY A 152 8.72 1.35 5.80
C GLY A 152 10.14 1.24 5.21
N THR A 153 10.72 0.04 5.20
CA THR A 153 12.13 -0.22 4.92
C THR A 153 12.30 -1.63 4.39
N VAL A 154 13.42 -1.91 3.72
CA VAL A 154 13.72 -3.24 3.20
C VAL A 154 13.84 -4.28 4.33
N PRO A 155 12.98 -5.30 4.38
CA PRO A 155 13.08 -6.35 5.41
C PRO A 155 14.25 -7.29 5.16
N HIS A 156 14.66 -7.99 6.21
CA HIS A 156 15.59 -9.10 6.09
C HIS A 156 15.04 -10.17 5.14
N LYS A 157 15.86 -10.68 4.22
CA LYS A 157 15.46 -11.62 3.15
C LYS A 157 14.63 -12.83 3.59
N LYS A 158 14.84 -13.34 4.81
CA LYS A 158 14.06 -14.45 5.37
C LYS A 158 12.59 -14.09 5.58
N LEU A 159 12.30 -12.84 5.96
CA LEU A 159 10.94 -12.32 6.12
C LEU A 159 10.26 -12.03 4.76
N MET A 160 11.05 -11.95 3.68
CA MET A 160 10.56 -11.77 2.29
C MET A 160 10.46 -13.10 1.53
N SER A 161 10.21 -14.20 2.22
CA SER A 161 10.16 -15.53 1.60
C SER A 161 9.20 -16.47 2.33
N GLY A 162 8.84 -17.58 1.68
CA GLY A 162 8.01 -18.63 2.29
C GLY A 162 6.65 -18.10 2.77
N GLN A 163 6.25 -18.50 3.98
CA GLN A 163 4.94 -18.15 4.56
C GLN A 163 4.86 -16.70 5.04
N CYS A 164 5.99 -16.02 5.25
CA CYS A 164 6.02 -14.63 5.66
C CYS A 164 5.78 -13.67 4.50
N LEU A 165 5.96 -14.12 3.25
CA LEU A 165 5.88 -13.27 2.07
C LEU A 165 4.45 -12.72 1.86
N PRO A 166 4.24 -11.39 1.96
CA PRO A 166 2.95 -10.78 1.64
C PRO A 166 2.73 -10.69 0.12
N ASP A 167 1.54 -10.26 -0.29
CA ASP A 167 1.27 -9.94 -1.69
C ASP A 167 2.04 -8.68 -2.10
N ILE A 168 2.06 -7.67 -1.23
CA ILE A 168 2.81 -6.40 -1.41
C ILE A 168 3.59 -6.06 -0.13
N ASN A 169 4.82 -5.59 -0.29
CA ASN A 169 5.67 -5.11 0.80
C ASN A 169 6.10 -3.66 0.53
N VAL A 170 5.80 -2.75 1.45
CA VAL A 170 6.28 -1.36 1.39
C VAL A 170 7.72 -1.32 1.86
N VAL A 171 8.64 -1.39 0.89
CA VAL A 171 10.08 -1.52 1.14
C VAL A 171 10.79 -0.17 1.26
N PHE A 172 10.06 0.92 1.05
CA PHE A 172 10.52 2.29 1.23
C PHE A 172 9.35 3.17 1.63
N GLU A 173 9.47 3.83 2.77
CA GLU A 173 8.60 4.90 3.23
C GLU A 173 9.45 5.99 3.89
N ALA A 174 9.84 7.01 3.11
CA ALA A 174 10.66 8.11 3.60
C ALA A 174 10.67 9.30 2.63
N THR A 175 11.46 10.32 2.96
CA THR A 175 11.65 11.51 2.13
C THR A 175 12.34 11.19 0.80
N HIS A 176 12.09 12.02 -0.21
CA HIS A 176 12.87 12.05 -1.45
C HIS A 176 14.38 12.17 -1.20
N GLN A 177 14.79 13.03 -0.26
CA GLN A 177 16.20 13.18 0.10
C GLN A 177 16.81 11.86 0.58
N THR A 178 16.11 11.13 1.47
CA THR A 178 16.55 9.83 1.96
C THR A 178 16.73 8.81 0.83
N TYR A 179 15.82 8.81 -0.16
CA TYR A 179 15.92 7.94 -1.33
C TYR A 179 17.22 8.19 -2.12
N ARG A 180 17.56 9.47 -2.32
CA ARG A 180 18.72 9.91 -3.10
C ARG A 180 20.04 9.65 -2.38
N GLU A 181 20.11 9.94 -1.08
CA GLU A 181 21.36 9.90 -0.32
C GLU A 181 21.78 8.48 0.07
N ASN A 182 20.83 7.57 0.31
CA ASN A 182 21.12 6.22 0.81
C ASN A 182 21.27 5.15 -0.29
N ALA A 183 21.41 5.57 -1.55
CA ALA A 183 21.47 4.66 -2.70
C ALA A 183 20.31 3.62 -2.70
N CYS A 184 19.11 4.04 -2.28
CA CYS A 184 17.95 3.16 -2.15
C CYS A 184 17.60 2.46 -3.47
N GLU A 185 17.78 3.12 -4.61
CA GLU A 185 17.65 2.53 -5.95
C GLU A 185 18.46 1.23 -6.09
N LYS A 186 19.71 1.23 -5.62
CA LYS A 186 20.59 0.05 -5.68
C LYS A 186 20.09 -1.04 -4.74
N ALA A 187 19.75 -0.69 -3.50
CA ALA A 187 19.24 -1.65 -2.52
C ALA A 187 17.97 -2.36 -3.02
N LEU A 188 17.04 -1.60 -3.61
CA LEU A 188 15.82 -2.13 -4.21
C LEU A 188 16.11 -3.02 -5.43
N THR A 189 17.04 -2.62 -6.29
CA THR A 189 17.46 -3.44 -7.45
C THR A 189 18.08 -4.77 -7.01
N ASP A 190 18.87 -4.75 -5.94
CA ASP A 190 19.58 -5.94 -5.43
C ASP A 190 18.64 -6.97 -4.77
N LEU A 191 17.40 -6.59 -4.42
CA LEU A 191 16.40 -7.50 -3.86
C LEU A 191 16.05 -8.65 -4.80
N LYS A 192 16.13 -8.42 -6.13
CA LYS A 192 15.78 -9.42 -7.17
C LYS A 192 14.39 -10.05 -6.95
N MET A 193 13.46 -9.25 -6.44
CA MET A 193 12.06 -9.61 -6.25
C MET A 193 11.23 -9.19 -7.46
N ASP A 194 10.05 -9.78 -7.62
CA ASP A 194 9.05 -9.29 -8.56
C ASP A 194 8.64 -7.85 -8.18
N PRO A 195 8.81 -6.84 -9.07
CA PRO A 195 8.38 -5.48 -8.79
C PRO A 195 6.91 -5.39 -8.37
N GLY A 196 6.04 -6.25 -8.90
CA GLY A 196 4.61 -6.29 -8.55
C GLY A 196 4.35 -6.55 -7.06
N ARG A 197 5.34 -7.05 -6.32
CA ARG A 197 5.27 -7.30 -4.87
C ARG A 197 5.86 -6.18 -4.02
N LEU A 198 6.45 -5.17 -4.64
CA LEU A 198 7.12 -4.10 -3.93
C LEU A 198 6.35 -2.79 -4.09
N ALA A 199 6.25 -2.05 -2.99
CA ALA A 199 5.67 -0.72 -2.94
C ALA A 199 6.68 0.31 -2.41
N CYS A 200 6.55 1.55 -2.89
CA CYS A 200 7.31 2.70 -2.43
C CYS A 200 6.37 3.87 -2.13
N LEU A 201 6.44 4.39 -0.90
CA LEU A 201 5.73 5.57 -0.43
C LEU A 201 6.78 6.67 -0.23
N MET A 202 6.85 7.62 -1.17
CA MET A 202 7.85 8.69 -1.12
C MET A 202 7.17 10.03 -0.86
N HIS A 203 7.63 10.74 0.16
CA HIS A 203 7.11 12.06 0.50
C HIS A 203 8.22 13.12 0.41
N SER A 204 7.86 14.38 0.66
CA SER A 204 8.81 15.51 0.60
C SER A 204 9.56 15.60 -0.73
N VAL A 205 8.92 15.22 -1.85
CA VAL A 205 9.51 15.44 -3.17
C VAL A 205 9.52 16.94 -3.46
N PRO A 206 10.67 17.52 -3.86
CA PRO A 206 10.72 18.93 -4.23
C PRO A 206 9.66 19.30 -5.26
N GLU A 207 8.94 20.38 -5.03
CA GLU A 207 7.77 20.76 -5.85
C GLU A 207 8.09 20.92 -7.34
N TYR A 208 9.30 21.41 -7.68
CA TYR A 208 9.74 21.53 -9.07
C TYR A 208 9.88 20.17 -9.78
N LEU A 209 10.00 19.07 -9.04
CA LEU A 209 9.97 17.69 -9.57
C LEU A 209 8.54 17.12 -9.65
N MET A 210 7.54 17.83 -9.13
CA MET A 210 6.12 17.44 -9.16
C MET A 210 5.22 18.39 -9.96
N SER A 211 5.79 19.49 -10.47
CA SER A 211 5.07 20.58 -11.13
C SER A 211 4.37 20.17 -12.42
N THR A 212 4.90 19.16 -13.13
CA THR A 212 4.24 18.57 -14.31
C THR A 212 4.25 17.05 -14.26
N PRO A 213 3.36 16.38 -14.99
CA PRO A 213 3.41 14.91 -15.14
C PRO A 213 4.76 14.41 -15.68
N SER A 214 5.44 15.18 -16.53
CA SER A 214 6.74 14.80 -17.10
C SER A 214 7.87 14.84 -16.07
N ASP A 215 7.83 15.78 -15.13
CA ASP A 215 8.83 15.88 -14.06
C ASP A 215 8.74 14.65 -13.15
N ILE A 216 7.51 14.30 -12.76
CA ILE A 216 7.24 13.11 -11.95
C ILE A 216 7.59 11.83 -12.72
N ALA A 217 7.24 11.74 -14.00
CA ALA A 217 7.59 10.58 -14.82
C ALA A 217 9.10 10.37 -14.89
N SER A 218 9.86 11.47 -15.00
CA SER A 218 11.33 11.44 -15.01
C SER A 218 11.90 11.00 -13.66
N GLU A 219 11.37 11.52 -12.56
CA GLU A 219 11.80 11.14 -11.21
C GLU A 219 11.49 9.67 -10.89
N THR A 220 10.32 9.19 -11.34
CA THR A 220 9.83 7.83 -11.03
C THR A 220 10.28 6.77 -12.01
N GLN A 221 10.85 7.13 -13.16
CA GLN A 221 11.17 6.20 -14.25
C GLN A 221 11.95 4.98 -13.77
N LYS A 222 12.99 5.21 -12.97
CA LYS A 222 13.84 4.15 -12.43
C LYS A 222 13.15 3.35 -11.35
N LEU A 223 12.41 4.04 -10.47
CA LEU A 223 11.67 3.42 -9.39
C LEU A 223 10.62 2.44 -9.94
N ARG A 224 9.93 2.80 -11.03
CA ARG A 224 8.95 1.95 -11.74
C ARG A 224 9.53 0.67 -12.33
N SER A 225 10.87 0.57 -12.47
CA SER A 225 11.53 -0.67 -12.90
C SER A 225 11.73 -1.69 -11.76
N VAL A 226 11.67 -1.23 -10.51
CA VAL A 226 11.94 -2.05 -9.31
C VAL A 226 10.75 -2.19 -8.38
N VAL A 227 9.77 -1.28 -8.42
CA VAL A 227 8.51 -1.40 -7.68
C VAL A 227 7.31 -1.24 -8.62
N GLY A 228 6.25 -2.01 -8.35
CA GLY A 228 5.02 -2.03 -9.12
C GLY A 228 3.94 -1.12 -8.55
N THR A 229 4.06 -0.73 -7.27
CA THR A 229 3.06 0.06 -6.55
C THR A 229 3.70 1.32 -5.95
N LEU A 230 3.07 2.48 -6.10
CA LEU A 230 3.65 3.77 -5.76
C LEU A 230 2.67 4.69 -5.03
N TYR A 231 3.20 5.51 -4.13
CA TYR A 231 2.58 6.75 -3.66
C TYR A 231 3.66 7.82 -3.62
N ILE A 232 3.42 8.97 -4.25
CA ILE A 232 4.39 10.06 -4.25
C ILE A 232 3.70 11.38 -4.00
N THR A 233 4.24 12.16 -3.07
CA THR A 233 3.73 13.48 -2.71
C THR A 233 4.86 14.47 -2.41
N SER A 234 4.60 15.76 -2.64
CA SER A 234 5.48 16.85 -2.24
C SER A 234 5.32 17.20 -0.76
N GLN A 235 4.22 16.76 -0.14
CA GLN A 235 3.93 17.06 1.26
C GLN A 235 5.06 16.57 2.16
N ALA A 236 5.46 17.43 3.11
CA ALA A 236 6.49 17.13 4.08
C ALA A 236 5.96 16.91 5.50
N THR A 237 4.70 17.28 5.75
CA THR A 237 4.01 17.20 7.04
C THR A 237 2.57 16.80 6.79
N GLU A 238 1.86 16.34 7.84
CA GLU A 238 0.46 15.90 7.71
C GLU A 238 0.29 14.89 6.56
N LEU A 239 1.22 13.94 6.52
CA LEU A 239 1.23 12.92 5.46
C LEU A 239 -0.08 12.13 5.53
N TYR A 240 -0.60 11.80 4.35
CA TYR A 240 -1.76 10.91 4.18
C TYR A 240 -3.11 11.49 4.63
N THR A 241 -3.13 12.69 5.21
CA THR A 241 -4.36 13.40 5.62
C THR A 241 -4.80 14.47 4.61
N ASP A 242 -4.08 14.59 3.49
CA ASP A 242 -4.48 15.28 2.25
C ASP A 242 -3.78 14.57 1.06
N LEU A 243 -4.32 14.65 -0.16
CA LEU A 243 -3.72 14.06 -1.36
C LEU A 243 -2.58 14.91 -1.94
N GLY A 244 -2.48 16.17 -1.52
CA GLY A 244 -1.52 17.14 -2.00
C GLY A 244 -1.98 17.91 -3.25
N GLU A 245 -1.33 19.04 -3.46
CA GLU A 245 -1.56 19.94 -4.61
C GLU A 245 -1.27 19.24 -5.94
N TYR A 246 -0.17 18.48 -6.01
CA TYR A 246 0.31 17.84 -7.23
C TYR A 246 -0.25 16.43 -7.47
N TRP A 247 -1.31 16.02 -6.76
CA TRP A 247 -1.93 14.70 -6.91
C TRP A 247 -2.34 14.40 -8.36
N GLU A 248 -2.96 15.35 -9.06
CA GLU A 248 -3.39 15.09 -10.45
C GLU A 248 -2.20 14.90 -11.39
N ASN A 249 -1.10 15.63 -11.17
CA ASN A 249 0.13 15.44 -11.94
C ASN A 249 0.72 14.05 -11.68
N PHE A 250 0.74 13.61 -10.42
CA PHE A 250 1.20 12.28 -10.04
C PHE A 250 0.36 11.19 -10.73
N ILE A 251 -0.96 11.30 -10.66
CA ILE A 251 -1.85 10.32 -11.30
C ILE A 251 -1.69 10.32 -12.83
N GLN A 252 -1.53 11.47 -13.47
CA GLN A 252 -1.28 11.53 -14.90
C GLN A 252 0.09 10.91 -15.28
N ALA A 253 1.12 11.10 -14.46
CA ALA A 253 2.47 10.57 -14.73
C ALA A 253 2.57 9.03 -14.66
N ILE A 254 1.77 8.42 -13.79
CA ILE A 254 1.76 6.97 -13.56
C ILE A 254 0.70 6.23 -14.39
N SER A 255 -0.29 6.97 -14.92
CA SER A 255 -1.28 6.42 -15.83
C SER A 255 -0.62 5.89 -17.11
N PRO A 256 -1.10 4.76 -17.66
CA PRO A 256 -0.56 4.16 -18.87
C PRO A 256 -0.83 4.98 -20.14
#